data_AF-A0AB73KCR6-F1
#
_entry.id   AF-A0AB73KCR6-F1
#
_cell.length_a   1.000
_cell.length_b   1.000
_cell.length_c   1.000
_cell.angle_alpha   90.00
_cell.angle_beta   90.00
_cell.angle_gamma   90.00
#
_symmetry.space_group_name_H-M   'P 1'
#
loop_
_entity.id
_entity.type
_entity.pdbx_description
1 polymer ?
#
loop_
_entity_poly.entity_id
_entity_poly.type
_entity_poly.pdbx_seq_one_letter_code
_entity_poly.pdbx_strand_id
1 'polypeptide(L)'
;MILSVDFSTSGRTQASFADFAPRLDPPAAAFWTTLPPTADDAVALDGYVDWWLTDVRESGRRVTAVLGYCAGAVFAAALAERIGAWQDTPALVLFDPELPNTVGLYKDFHAAGDSLASLLMPEELTEFHEAGRQIERRYADDLAAVGPELALIFTRAVGTAAERLELDDDIRDDLAGVFGSLVGYLAAASSIDPLPLWARGIAITSGPPAYPVGREIRFDVDHDDLLRINGVARALSELLSGDRTESTAGR
;
A
#
# COMPACT_ATOMS: atom_id res chain seq x y z
N MET A 1 -12.32 10.73 -11.75
CA MET A 1 -11.29 10.82 -10.68
C MET A 1 -10.60 9.47 -10.60
N ILE A 2 -9.30 9.47 -10.37
CA ILE A 2 -8.52 8.25 -10.11
C ILE A 2 -8.30 8.16 -8.61
N LEU A 3 -8.63 7.02 -8.02
CA LEU A 3 -8.27 6.68 -6.65
C LEU A 3 -7.07 5.74 -6.68
N SER A 4 -6.11 5.96 -5.79
CA SER A 4 -4.94 5.10 -5.64
C SER A 4 -4.81 4.63 -4.21
N VAL A 5 -4.42 3.37 -4.04
CA VAL A 5 -4.28 2.72 -2.74
C VAL A 5 -2.87 2.16 -2.62
N ASP A 6 -2.14 2.70 -1.65
CA ASP A 6 -0.78 2.33 -1.30
C ASP A 6 -0.57 2.63 0.18
N PHE A 7 0.42 1.99 0.77
CA PHE A 7 0.94 2.34 2.08
C PHE A 7 2.25 3.11 1.89
N SER A 8 2.14 4.43 1.76
CA SER A 8 3.30 5.31 1.62
C SER A 8 3.61 6.01 2.94
N THR A 9 4.75 5.68 3.54
CA THR A 9 5.31 6.40 4.70
C THR A 9 6.52 7.22 4.27
N SER A 10 6.80 8.30 5.01
CA SER A 10 8.00 9.12 4.78
C SER A 10 9.27 8.29 4.98
N GLY A 11 10.26 8.46 4.10
CA GLY A 11 11.56 7.77 4.18
C GLY A 11 11.64 6.43 3.45
N ARG A 12 10.54 5.93 2.87
CA ARG A 12 10.54 4.73 2.00
C ARG A 12 11.37 4.99 0.72
N THR A 13 12.23 4.05 0.35
CA THR A 13 13.04 4.10 -0.88
C THR A 13 12.26 3.67 -2.11
N GLN A 14 11.23 2.84 -1.94
CA GLN A 14 10.36 2.34 -3.00
C GLN A 14 9.51 3.47 -3.59
N ALA A 15 9.24 3.38 -4.89
CA ALA A 15 8.39 4.32 -5.61
C ALA A 15 6.95 4.28 -5.08
N SER A 16 6.32 5.45 -5.06
CA SER A 16 4.94 5.63 -4.59
C SER A 16 4.05 6.25 -5.68
N PHE A 17 2.75 6.33 -5.43
CA PHE A 17 1.87 7.07 -6.33
C PHE A 17 2.16 8.58 -6.40
N ALA A 18 2.88 9.14 -5.42
CA ALA A 18 3.37 10.52 -5.50
C ALA A 18 4.47 10.68 -6.58
N ASP A 19 5.28 9.64 -6.80
CA ASP A 19 6.19 9.59 -7.96
C ASP A 19 5.39 9.37 -9.25
N PHE A 20 4.35 8.55 -9.21
CA PHE A 20 3.61 8.15 -10.40
C PHE A 20 2.74 9.28 -10.99
N ALA A 21 1.97 9.99 -10.16
CA ALA A 21 0.95 10.94 -10.62
C ALA A 21 1.48 12.07 -11.53
N PRO A 22 2.66 12.69 -11.26
CA PRO A 22 3.25 13.69 -12.16
C PRO A 22 3.63 13.17 -13.55
N ARG A 23 3.71 11.85 -13.75
CA ARG A 23 4.10 11.22 -15.01
C ARG A 23 2.91 10.90 -15.92
N LEU A 24 1.68 11.11 -15.45
CA LEU A 24 0.47 10.89 -16.23
C LEU A 24 0.31 11.98 -17.31
N ASP A 25 -0.02 11.56 -18.53
CA ASP A 25 -0.30 12.45 -19.66
C ASP A 25 -1.67 12.13 -20.27
N PRO A 26 -2.64 13.08 -20.26
CA PRO A 26 -2.59 14.34 -19.51
C PRO A 26 -2.60 14.07 -17.99
N PRO A 27 -2.10 15.01 -17.16
CA PRO A 27 -2.23 14.90 -15.71
C PRO A 27 -3.69 14.67 -15.31
N ALA A 28 -3.93 13.70 -14.44
CA ALA A 28 -5.28 13.42 -13.99
C ALA A 28 -5.84 14.64 -13.22
N ALA A 29 -6.97 15.18 -13.68
CA ALA A 29 -7.60 16.37 -13.06
C ALA A 29 -8.00 16.17 -11.58
N ALA A 30 -8.11 14.91 -11.14
CA ALA A 30 -8.24 14.52 -9.75
C ALA A 30 -7.61 13.14 -9.55
N PHE A 31 -6.49 13.10 -8.83
CA PHE A 31 -5.77 11.90 -8.41
C PHE A 31 -5.69 11.92 -6.89
N TRP A 32 -6.38 10.99 -6.24
CA TRP A 32 -6.39 10.88 -4.78
C TRP A 32 -5.65 9.61 -4.35
N THR A 33 -4.96 9.70 -3.22
CA THR A 33 -4.25 8.59 -2.59
C THR A 33 -4.84 8.37 -1.21
N THR A 34 -5.16 7.13 -0.87
CA THR A 34 -5.61 6.77 0.47
C THR A 34 -4.51 7.02 1.50
N LEU A 35 -4.88 7.53 2.65
CA LEU A 35 -4.03 7.51 3.85
C LEU A 35 -4.60 6.47 4.81
N PRO A 36 -3.77 5.60 5.43
CA PRO A 36 -4.27 4.70 6.47
C PRO A 36 -4.84 5.51 7.64
N PRO A 37 -5.89 5.02 8.33
CA PRO A 37 -6.36 5.62 9.58
C PRO A 37 -5.23 5.72 10.60
N THR A 38 -5.18 6.83 11.32
CA THR A 38 -4.31 7.05 12.47
C THR A 38 -4.92 6.46 13.74
N ALA A 39 -4.16 6.42 14.83
CA ALA A 39 -4.68 5.99 16.12
C ALA A 39 -5.87 6.83 16.61
N ASP A 40 -5.92 8.11 16.23
CA ASP A 40 -6.97 9.05 16.63
C ASP A 40 -8.28 8.87 15.87
N ASP A 41 -8.25 8.23 14.69
CA ASP A 41 -9.44 8.07 13.83
C ASP A 41 -10.40 6.99 14.36
N ALA A 42 -9.98 6.17 15.34
CA ALA A 42 -10.78 5.12 15.98
C ALA A 42 -11.46 4.15 14.98
N VAL A 43 -10.79 3.84 13.87
CA VAL A 43 -11.30 2.96 12.80
C VAL A 43 -10.91 1.50 13.08
N ALA A 44 -11.89 0.60 13.11
CA ALA A 44 -11.66 -0.83 13.20
C ALA A 44 -10.97 -1.37 11.94
N LEU A 45 -10.21 -2.46 12.06
CA LEU A 45 -9.43 -3.02 10.94
C LEU A 45 -10.29 -3.37 9.71
N ASP A 46 -11.50 -3.88 9.91
CA ASP A 46 -12.45 -4.20 8.84
C ASP A 46 -13.18 -2.97 8.27
N GLY A 47 -13.02 -1.80 8.89
CA GLY A 47 -13.69 -0.54 8.55
C GLY A 47 -12.93 0.35 7.56
N TYR A 48 -11.69 0.01 7.18
CA TYR A 48 -10.82 0.89 6.37
C TYR A 48 -11.48 1.31 5.05
N VAL A 49 -12.08 0.35 4.34
CA VAL A 49 -12.72 0.60 3.05
C VAL A 49 -13.93 1.52 3.23
N ASP A 50 -14.79 1.28 4.22
CA ASP A 50 -15.96 2.13 4.47
C ASP A 50 -15.59 3.53 4.92
N TRP A 51 -14.51 3.65 5.70
CA TRP A 51 -13.95 4.93 6.10
C TRP A 51 -13.53 5.76 4.89
N TRP A 52 -12.67 5.23 4.01
CA TRP A 52 -12.27 5.92 2.77
C TRP A 52 -13.46 6.23 1.85
N LEU A 53 -14.47 5.37 1.80
CA LEU A 53 -15.64 5.59 0.96
C LEU A 53 -16.51 6.76 1.40
N THR A 54 -16.39 7.21 2.66
CA THR A 54 -17.10 8.39 3.15
C THR A 54 -16.66 9.62 2.37
N ASP A 55 -15.35 9.91 2.33
CA ASP A 55 -14.79 11.04 1.59
C ASP A 55 -15.05 10.94 0.08
N VAL A 56 -14.96 9.73 -0.48
CA VAL A 56 -15.25 9.49 -1.89
C VAL A 56 -16.70 9.86 -2.23
N ARG A 57 -17.66 9.48 -1.38
CA ARG A 57 -19.09 9.81 -1.58
C ARG A 57 -19.33 11.31 -1.41
N GLU A 58 -18.79 11.92 -0.37
CA GLU A 58 -18.93 13.35 -0.09
C GLU A 58 -18.34 14.22 -1.19
N SER A 59 -17.30 13.75 -1.88
CA SER A 59 -16.71 14.46 -3.02
C SER A 59 -17.69 14.69 -4.18
N GLY A 60 -18.71 13.84 -4.32
CA GLY A 60 -19.63 13.82 -5.47
C GLY A 60 -18.97 13.53 -6.82
N ARG A 61 -17.68 13.14 -6.84
CA ARG A 61 -16.91 12.93 -8.07
C ARG A 61 -17.07 11.50 -8.57
N ARG A 62 -17.34 11.34 -9.87
CA ARG A 62 -17.30 10.03 -10.53
C ARG A 62 -15.88 9.46 -10.50
N VAL A 63 -15.75 8.25 -9.97
CA VAL A 63 -14.48 7.49 -9.97
C VAL A 63 -14.38 6.73 -11.29
N THR A 64 -13.28 6.91 -12.01
CA THR A 64 -13.06 6.29 -13.33
C THR A 64 -12.11 5.11 -13.25
N ALA A 65 -11.19 5.12 -12.29
CA ALA A 65 -10.27 4.03 -12.04
C ALA A 65 -9.91 3.98 -10.55
N VAL A 66 -9.64 2.76 -10.07
CA VAL A 66 -9.04 2.48 -8.77
C VAL A 66 -7.73 1.74 -9.01
N LEU A 67 -6.65 2.30 -8.48
CA LEU A 67 -5.30 1.79 -8.58
C LEU A 67 -4.89 1.19 -7.25
N GLY A 68 -4.17 0.07 -7.23
CA GLY A 68 -3.59 -0.48 -6.00
C GLY A 68 -2.18 -1.00 -6.24
N TYR A 69 -1.27 -0.72 -5.31
CA TYR A 69 0.12 -1.19 -5.36
C TYR A 69 0.43 -2.17 -4.22
N CYS A 70 1.08 -3.30 -4.51
CA CYS A 70 1.42 -4.33 -3.52
C CYS A 70 0.17 -4.73 -2.70
N ALA A 71 0.22 -4.68 -1.37
CA ALA A 71 -0.91 -4.96 -0.49
C ALA A 71 -2.10 -4.01 -0.69
N GLY A 72 -1.87 -2.80 -1.22
CA GLY A 72 -2.94 -1.85 -1.57
C GLY A 72 -3.86 -2.34 -2.69
N ALA A 73 -3.40 -3.30 -3.51
CA ALA A 73 -4.23 -3.99 -4.49
C ALA A 73 -5.45 -4.69 -3.88
N VAL A 74 -5.35 -5.12 -2.62
CA VAL A 74 -6.44 -5.79 -1.90
C VAL A 74 -7.59 -4.80 -1.67
N PHE A 75 -7.26 -3.64 -1.09
CA PHE A 75 -8.24 -2.59 -0.85
C PHE A 75 -8.75 -1.95 -2.14
N ALA A 76 -7.89 -1.79 -3.16
CA ALA A 76 -8.30 -1.27 -4.46
C ALA A 76 -9.43 -2.12 -5.09
N ALA A 77 -9.33 -3.45 -4.98
CA ALA A 77 -10.38 -4.35 -5.44
C ALA A 77 -11.71 -4.11 -4.68
N ALA A 78 -11.66 -4.11 -3.34
CA ALA A 78 -12.84 -3.87 -2.51
C ALA A 78 -13.48 -2.49 -2.77
N LEU A 79 -12.66 -1.44 -2.95
CA LEU A 79 -13.13 -0.11 -3.32
C LEU A 79 -13.82 -0.12 -4.68
N ALA A 80 -13.21 -0.71 -5.70
CA ALA A 80 -13.79 -0.77 -7.05
C ALA A 80 -15.15 -1.47 -7.07
N GLU A 81 -15.27 -2.60 -6.38
CA GLU A 81 -16.54 -3.33 -6.24
C GLU A 81 -17.60 -2.49 -5.53
N ARG A 82 -17.29 -1.95 -4.34
CA ARG A 82 -18.25 -1.14 -3.58
C ARG A 82 -18.69 0.09 -4.35
N ILE A 83 -17.77 0.78 -5.02
CA ILE A 83 -18.07 1.93 -5.88
C ILE A 83 -19.00 1.53 -7.04
N GLY A 84 -18.79 0.34 -7.63
CA GLY A 84 -19.65 -0.23 -8.66
C GLY A 84 -21.10 -0.47 -8.23
N ALA A 85 -21.41 -0.42 -6.93
CA ALA A 85 -22.77 -0.57 -6.43
C ALA A 85 -23.63 0.71 -6.61
N TRP A 86 -23.03 1.89 -6.81
CA TRP A 86 -23.77 3.15 -6.97
C TRP A 86 -23.43 3.96 -8.23
N GLN A 87 -22.40 3.55 -8.97
CA GLN A 87 -22.07 4.09 -10.29
C GLN A 87 -21.53 2.95 -11.18
N ASP A 88 -21.22 3.24 -12.44
CA ASP A 88 -20.50 2.28 -13.29
C ASP A 88 -19.19 1.86 -12.60
N THR A 89 -18.91 0.55 -12.61
CA THR A 89 -17.72 -0.01 -11.97
C THR A 89 -16.47 0.64 -12.54
N PRO A 90 -15.61 1.26 -11.71
CA PRO A 90 -14.37 1.87 -12.18
C PRO A 90 -13.39 0.80 -12.66
N ALA A 91 -12.50 1.17 -13.58
CA ALA A 91 -11.42 0.28 -14.00
C ALA A 91 -10.53 -0.09 -12.79
N LEU A 92 -10.27 -1.38 -12.59
CA LEU A 92 -9.36 -1.87 -11.57
C LEU A 92 -7.99 -2.12 -12.19
N VAL A 93 -6.99 -1.32 -11.78
CA VAL A 93 -5.61 -1.48 -12.24
C VAL A 93 -4.70 -1.77 -11.05
N LEU A 94 -3.99 -2.88 -11.11
CA LEU A 94 -3.17 -3.41 -10.03
C LEU A 94 -1.70 -3.27 -10.42
N PHE A 95 -0.87 -2.79 -9.52
CA PHE A 95 0.57 -2.68 -9.71
C PHE A 95 1.23 -3.69 -8.76
N ASP A 96 1.88 -4.72 -9.29
CA ASP A 96 2.42 -5.84 -8.51
C ASP A 96 1.52 -6.28 -7.35
N PRO A 97 0.31 -6.79 -7.62
CA PRO A 97 -0.64 -7.14 -6.56
C PRO A 97 -0.12 -8.30 -5.71
N GLU A 98 -0.13 -8.10 -4.39
CA GLU A 98 0.33 -9.09 -3.42
C GLU A 98 -0.67 -9.25 -2.27
N LEU A 99 -0.83 -10.48 -1.78
CA LEU A 99 -1.51 -10.73 -0.51
C LEU A 99 -0.52 -10.51 0.64
N PRO A 100 -0.96 -9.91 1.76
CA PRO A 100 -0.14 -9.82 2.97
C PRO A 100 0.39 -11.19 3.39
N ASN A 101 1.67 -11.24 3.71
CA ASN A 101 2.35 -12.46 4.12
C ASN A 101 3.51 -12.13 5.08
N THR A 102 3.95 -13.12 5.85
CA THR A 102 5.00 -12.93 6.88
C THR A 102 6.35 -12.59 6.27
N VAL A 103 6.70 -13.17 5.11
CA VAL A 103 7.97 -12.88 4.41
C VAL A 103 8.07 -11.40 4.05
N GLY A 104 7.02 -10.83 3.45
CA GLY A 104 6.93 -9.39 3.16
C GLY A 104 7.01 -8.54 4.42
N LEU A 105 6.28 -8.92 5.48
CA LEU A 105 6.32 -8.20 6.75
C LEU A 105 7.72 -8.20 7.39
N TYR A 106 8.46 -9.31 7.35
CA TYR A 106 9.84 -9.36 7.85
C TYR A 106 10.79 -8.48 7.03
N LYS A 107 10.64 -8.48 5.70
CA LYS A 107 11.37 -7.58 4.81
C LYS A 107 11.11 -6.12 5.19
N ASP A 108 9.84 -5.75 5.34
CA ASP A 108 9.44 -4.39 5.70
C ASP A 108 9.93 -4.00 7.10
N PHE A 109 9.90 -4.93 8.06
CA PHE A 109 10.45 -4.71 9.41
C PHE A 109 11.94 -4.39 9.39
N HIS A 110 12.73 -5.15 8.63
CA HIS A 110 14.16 -4.90 8.52
C HIS A 110 14.45 -3.61 7.77
N ALA A 111 13.74 -3.33 6.68
CA ALA A 111 13.87 -2.06 5.96
C ALA A 111 13.48 -0.85 6.84
N ALA A 112 12.47 -0.99 7.69
CA ALA A 112 12.10 0.02 8.67
C ALA A 112 13.23 0.24 9.69
N GLY A 113 13.89 -0.82 10.17
CA GLY A 113 15.10 -0.72 10.99
C GLY A 113 16.24 0.02 10.29
N ASP A 114 16.51 -0.31 9.02
CA ASP A 114 17.55 0.35 8.22
C ASP A 114 17.28 1.85 8.07
N SER A 115 16.01 2.26 7.97
CA SER A 115 15.63 3.68 7.94
C SER A 115 15.95 4.42 9.24
N LEU A 116 16.02 3.71 10.38
CA LEU A 116 16.42 4.24 11.68
C LEU A 116 17.94 4.22 11.90
N ALA A 117 18.74 3.74 10.95
CA ALA A 117 20.19 3.59 11.12
C ALA A 117 20.93 4.92 11.42
N SER A 118 20.35 6.06 11.07
CA SER A 118 20.89 7.39 11.43
C SER A 118 20.57 7.80 12.87
N LEU A 119 19.53 7.20 13.46
CA LEU A 119 19.05 7.47 14.82
C LEU A 119 19.62 6.45 15.82
N LEU A 120 19.86 5.21 15.39
CA LEU A 120 20.34 4.10 16.21
C LEU A 120 21.87 3.97 16.17
N MET A 121 22.44 3.45 17.26
CA MET A 121 23.83 2.98 17.30
C MET A 121 23.97 1.66 16.52
N PRO A 122 25.16 1.33 15.99
CA PRO A 122 25.37 0.09 15.23
C PRO A 122 24.97 -1.18 16.00
N GLU A 123 25.21 -1.21 17.31
CA GLU A 123 24.84 -2.32 18.18
C GLU A 123 23.31 -2.41 18.35
N GLU A 124 22.63 -1.27 18.56
CA GLU A 124 21.17 -1.19 18.68
C GLU A 124 20.47 -1.68 17.40
N LEU A 125 20.99 -1.28 16.23
CA LEU A 125 20.49 -1.75 14.94
C LEU A 125 20.72 -3.26 14.76
N THR A 126 21.90 -3.75 15.14
CA THR A 126 22.20 -5.19 15.06
C THR A 126 21.26 -6.01 15.94
N GLU A 127 21.01 -5.55 17.18
CA GLU A 127 20.08 -6.18 18.11
C GLU A 127 18.64 -6.16 17.58
N PHE A 128 18.20 -5.04 16.98
CA PHE A 128 16.90 -4.92 16.34
C PHE A 128 16.69 -5.98 15.25
N HIS A 129 17.65 -6.14 14.32
CA HIS A 129 17.52 -7.15 13.27
C HIS A 129 17.59 -8.58 13.82
N GLU A 130 18.40 -8.85 14.85
CA GLU A 130 18.43 -10.19 15.44
C GLU A 130 17.13 -10.52 16.17
N ALA A 131 16.52 -9.56 16.86
CA ALA A 131 15.21 -9.75 17.47
C ALA A 131 14.13 -10.10 16.43
N GLY A 132 14.12 -9.42 15.28
CA GLY A 132 13.22 -9.77 14.16
C GLY A 132 13.43 -11.21 13.66
N ARG A 133 14.69 -11.61 13.45
CA ARG A 133 15.02 -13.00 13.05
C ARG A 133 14.63 -14.04 14.09
N GLN A 134 14.64 -13.70 15.38
CA GLN A 134 14.16 -14.60 16.43
C GLN A 134 12.64 -14.79 16.36
N ILE A 135 11.89 -13.72 16.08
CA ILE A 135 10.44 -13.82 15.83
C ILE A 135 10.17 -14.67 14.58
N GLU A 136 10.89 -14.47 13.49
CA GLU A 136 10.80 -15.29 12.25
C GLU A 136 11.06 -16.78 12.50
N ARG A 137 12.07 -17.12 13.31
CA ARG A 137 12.32 -18.53 13.67
C ARG A 137 11.23 -19.12 14.56
N ARG A 138 10.52 -18.30 15.34
CA ARG A 138 9.53 -18.73 16.34
C ARG A 138 8.15 -18.89 15.74
N TYR A 139 7.74 -17.92 14.94
CA TYR A 139 6.43 -17.85 14.32
C TYR A 139 6.63 -17.97 12.81
N ALA A 140 6.08 -19.03 12.23
CA ALA A 140 6.17 -19.26 10.78
C ALA A 140 5.22 -18.32 10.03
N ASP A 141 4.15 -18.83 9.44
CA ASP A 141 3.29 -18.08 8.50
C ASP A 141 2.10 -17.36 9.17
N ASP A 142 2.14 -17.15 10.49
CA ASP A 142 1.05 -16.52 11.24
C ASP A 142 1.21 -14.99 11.32
N LEU A 143 0.73 -14.29 10.30
CA LEU A 143 0.82 -12.84 10.19
C LEU A 143 0.15 -12.11 11.37
N ALA A 144 -0.98 -12.64 11.86
CA ALA A 144 -1.74 -12.03 12.96
C ALA A 144 -1.00 -12.12 14.29
N ALA A 145 -0.23 -13.19 14.51
CA ALA A 145 0.64 -13.31 15.67
C ALA A 145 1.95 -12.51 15.52
N VAL A 146 2.54 -12.48 14.32
CA VAL A 146 3.85 -11.86 14.07
C VAL A 146 3.80 -10.33 14.13
N GLY A 147 2.77 -9.72 13.54
CA GLY A 147 2.65 -8.27 13.43
C GLY A 147 2.82 -7.53 14.77
N PRO A 148 2.03 -7.85 15.81
CA PRO A 148 2.13 -7.18 17.11
C PRO A 148 3.50 -7.33 17.79
N GLU A 149 4.15 -8.50 17.64
CA GLU A 149 5.47 -8.75 18.22
C GLU A 149 6.55 -7.88 17.55
N LEU A 150 6.53 -7.80 16.22
CA LEU A 150 7.44 -6.93 15.47
C LEU A 150 7.20 -5.45 15.76
N ALA A 151 5.94 -5.02 15.86
CA ALA A 151 5.59 -3.65 16.24
C ALA A 151 6.15 -3.29 17.63
N LEU A 152 6.07 -4.20 18.59
CA LEU A 152 6.64 -3.99 19.92
C LEU A 152 8.16 -3.82 19.89
N ILE A 153 8.87 -4.60 19.06
CA ILE A 153 10.32 -4.46 18.88
C ILE A 153 10.65 -3.11 18.26
N PHE A 154 9.90 -2.69 17.25
CA PHE A 154 10.08 -1.39 16.60
C PHE A 154 9.85 -0.23 17.54
N THR A 155 8.74 -0.22 18.28
CA THR A 155 8.43 0.80 19.29
C THR A 155 9.53 0.90 20.35
N ARG A 156 10.10 -0.23 20.80
CA ARG A 156 11.22 -0.21 21.75
C ARG A 156 12.48 0.43 21.18
N ALA A 157 12.84 0.09 19.93
CA ALA A 157 14.01 0.68 19.28
C ALA A 157 13.86 2.20 19.11
N VAL A 158 12.68 2.66 18.69
CA VAL A 158 12.36 4.10 18.62
C VAL A 158 12.44 4.74 20.00
N GLY A 159 11.89 4.10 21.04
CA GLY A 159 11.95 4.59 22.41
C GLY A 159 13.39 4.79 22.91
N THR A 160 14.26 3.79 22.69
CA THR A 160 15.68 3.88 23.06
C THR A 160 16.39 5.02 22.33
N ALA A 161 16.15 5.19 21.03
CA ALA A 161 16.73 6.30 20.28
C ALA A 161 16.21 7.66 20.76
N ALA A 162 14.90 7.76 21.02
CA ALA A 162 14.23 8.98 21.45
C ALA A 162 14.71 9.46 22.82
N GLU A 163 14.87 8.55 23.79
CA GLU A 163 15.42 8.87 25.12
C GLU A 163 16.84 9.45 25.02
N ARG A 164 17.69 8.82 24.20
CA ARG A 164 19.08 9.26 24.00
C ARG A 164 19.19 10.60 23.27
N LEU A 165 18.28 10.86 22.33
CA LEU A 165 18.26 12.07 21.52
C LEU A 165 17.40 13.19 22.14
N GLU A 166 16.79 12.94 23.31
CA GLU A 166 15.88 13.86 24.00
C GLU A 166 14.75 14.35 23.08
N LEU A 167 14.18 13.44 22.27
CA LEU A 167 13.05 13.76 21.39
C LEU A 167 11.79 14.01 22.20
N ASP A 168 10.98 14.97 21.75
CA ASP A 168 9.66 15.23 22.31
C ASP A 168 8.76 13.98 22.19
N ASP A 169 7.87 13.80 23.17
CA ASP A 169 6.96 12.64 23.23
C ASP A 169 6.13 12.49 21.95
N ASP A 170 5.65 13.60 21.37
CA ASP A 170 4.88 13.58 20.12
C ASP A 170 5.69 13.00 18.95
N ILE A 171 6.97 13.38 18.83
CA ILE A 171 7.86 12.89 17.76
C ILE A 171 8.15 11.41 17.96
N ARG A 172 8.36 10.98 19.21
CA ARG A 172 8.58 9.57 19.54
C ARG A 172 7.34 8.74 19.18
N ASP A 173 6.17 9.21 19.55
CA ASP A 173 4.91 8.48 19.38
C ASP A 173 4.55 8.40 17.89
N ASP A 174 4.77 9.48 17.13
CA ASP A 174 4.64 9.49 15.67
C ASP A 174 5.58 8.47 15.01
N LEU A 175 6.87 8.49 15.36
CA LEU A 175 7.86 7.56 14.81
C LEU A 175 7.53 6.11 15.15
N ALA A 176 7.17 5.83 16.40
CA ALA A 176 6.80 4.50 16.86
C ALA A 176 5.51 3.99 16.20
N GLY A 177 4.57 4.91 15.92
CA GLY A 177 3.27 4.61 15.31
C GLY A 177 3.37 4.11 13.87
N VAL A 178 4.37 4.55 13.10
CA VAL A 178 4.49 4.23 11.66
C VAL A 178 4.42 2.72 11.38
N PHE A 179 5.21 1.91 12.09
CA PHE A 179 5.23 0.47 11.87
C PHE A 179 3.96 -0.22 12.41
N GLY A 180 3.39 0.30 13.51
CA GLY A 180 2.09 -0.15 14.00
C GLY A 180 0.98 0.05 12.96
N SER A 181 0.97 1.20 12.28
CA SER A 181 0.05 1.48 11.17
C SER A 181 0.23 0.53 9.99
N LEU A 182 1.48 0.16 9.65
CA LEU A 182 1.74 -0.85 8.61
C LEU A 182 1.15 -2.21 9.00
N VAL A 183 1.39 -2.67 10.22
CA VAL A 183 0.84 -3.92 10.74
C VAL A 183 -0.69 -3.91 10.71
N GLY A 184 -1.31 -2.81 11.16
CA GLY A 184 -2.75 -2.62 11.10
C GLY A 184 -3.29 -2.69 9.66
N TYR A 185 -2.62 -2.01 8.73
CA TYR A 185 -2.97 -2.02 7.32
C TYR A 185 -2.92 -3.44 6.70
N LEU A 186 -1.86 -4.19 6.97
CA LEU A 186 -1.70 -5.57 6.47
C LEU A 186 -2.71 -6.54 7.11
N ALA A 187 -3.00 -6.38 8.40
CA ALA A 187 -4.02 -7.16 9.10
C ALA A 187 -5.43 -6.89 8.52
N ALA A 188 -5.75 -5.62 8.27
CA ALA A 188 -6.98 -5.21 7.62
C ALA A 188 -7.11 -5.82 6.22
N ALA A 189 -6.06 -5.75 5.40
CA ALA A 189 -6.03 -6.37 4.07
C ALA A 189 -6.25 -7.88 4.11
N SER A 190 -5.73 -8.57 5.13
CA SER A 190 -5.85 -10.03 5.27
C SER A 190 -7.29 -10.53 5.49
N SER A 191 -8.22 -9.64 5.82
CA SER A 191 -9.65 -9.97 5.99
C SER A 191 -10.47 -9.92 4.69
N ILE A 192 -9.87 -9.49 3.58
CA ILE A 192 -10.52 -9.30 2.29
C ILE A 192 -10.07 -10.41 1.34
N ASP A 193 -11.00 -11.02 0.61
CA ASP A 193 -10.68 -11.88 -0.54
C ASP A 193 -10.74 -11.08 -1.85
N PRO A 194 -9.60 -10.65 -2.42
CA PRO A 194 -9.59 -9.83 -3.61
C PRO A 194 -9.54 -10.64 -4.91
N LEU A 195 -9.27 -11.96 -4.82
CA LEU A 195 -8.91 -12.79 -5.97
C LEU A 195 -9.99 -12.83 -7.06
N PRO A 196 -11.31 -12.90 -6.73
CA PRO A 196 -12.36 -12.87 -7.75
C PRO A 196 -12.35 -11.59 -8.59
N LEU A 197 -11.95 -10.47 -8.00
CA LEU A 197 -11.90 -9.15 -8.66
C LEU A 197 -10.58 -8.96 -9.40
N TRP A 198 -9.46 -9.41 -8.82
CA TRP A 198 -8.15 -9.40 -9.50
C TRP A 198 -8.18 -10.20 -10.81
N ALA A 199 -8.84 -11.35 -10.81
CA ALA A 199 -9.03 -12.18 -12.00
C ALA A 199 -9.80 -11.49 -13.15
N ARG A 200 -10.40 -10.32 -12.89
CA ARG A 200 -11.09 -9.48 -13.87
C ARG A 200 -10.39 -8.14 -14.11
N GLY A 201 -9.44 -7.77 -13.26
CA GLY A 201 -8.67 -6.53 -13.33
C GLY A 201 -7.49 -6.60 -14.30
N ILE A 202 -6.83 -5.45 -14.47
CA ILE A 202 -5.61 -5.32 -15.26
C ILE A 202 -4.45 -5.22 -14.29
N ALA A 203 -3.47 -6.11 -14.40
CA ALA A 203 -2.24 -6.05 -13.63
C ALA A 203 -1.10 -5.49 -14.49
N ILE A 204 -0.39 -4.53 -13.94
CA ILE A 204 0.89 -4.02 -14.41
C ILE A 204 1.93 -4.59 -13.46
N THR A 205 2.86 -5.40 -13.99
CA THR A 205 3.75 -6.19 -13.14
C THR A 205 5.22 -6.04 -13.51
N SER A 206 6.08 -6.10 -12.49
CA SER A 206 7.54 -6.24 -12.63
C SER A 206 7.97 -7.70 -12.86
N GLY A 207 7.15 -8.65 -12.39
CA GLY A 207 7.38 -10.09 -12.55
C GLY A 207 6.09 -10.86 -12.90
N PRO A 208 6.18 -12.19 -13.07
CA PRO A 208 4.98 -13.02 -13.24
C PRO A 208 4.07 -12.90 -12.01
N PRO A 209 2.75 -12.66 -12.19
CA PRO A 209 1.84 -12.51 -11.06
C PRO A 209 1.71 -13.83 -10.31
N ALA A 210 1.79 -13.77 -8.98
CA ALA A 210 1.57 -14.92 -8.11
C ALA A 210 0.11 -15.38 -8.06
N TYR A 211 -0.81 -14.51 -8.49
CA TYR A 211 -2.26 -14.72 -8.42
C TYR A 211 -2.94 -14.50 -9.78
N PRO A 212 -4.14 -15.08 -10.00
CA PRO A 212 -4.87 -14.85 -11.24
C PRO A 212 -5.22 -13.37 -11.46
N VAL A 213 -4.93 -12.89 -12.67
CA VAL A 213 -5.26 -11.54 -13.13
C VAL A 213 -5.97 -11.61 -14.47
N GLY A 214 -6.88 -10.68 -14.75
CA GLY A 214 -7.66 -10.70 -15.99
C GLY A 214 -6.83 -10.38 -17.23
N ARG A 215 -5.95 -9.39 -17.11
CA ARG A 215 -4.98 -9.02 -18.15
C ARG A 215 -3.67 -8.60 -17.50
N GLU A 216 -2.55 -9.00 -18.07
CA GLU A 216 -1.22 -8.60 -17.61
C GLU A 216 -0.54 -7.66 -18.62
N ILE A 217 0.16 -6.64 -18.11
CA ILE A 217 1.11 -5.80 -18.83
C ILE A 217 2.42 -5.82 -18.04
N ARG A 218 3.43 -6.53 -18.54
CA ARG A 218 4.69 -6.74 -17.82
C ARG A 218 5.75 -5.72 -18.23
N PHE A 219 6.54 -5.27 -17.26
CA PHE A 219 7.71 -4.42 -17.43
C PHE A 219 8.93 -5.11 -16.79
N ASP A 220 10.07 -5.11 -17.49
CA ASP A 220 11.33 -5.63 -16.98
C ASP A 220 12.05 -4.56 -16.15
N VAL A 221 11.58 -4.37 -14.91
CA VAL A 221 12.06 -3.38 -13.94
C VAL A 221 11.95 -3.96 -12.54
N ASP A 222 12.67 -3.39 -11.57
CA ASP A 222 12.51 -3.78 -10.17
C ASP A 222 11.14 -3.34 -9.64
N HIS A 223 10.54 -4.19 -8.79
CA HIS A 223 9.28 -3.91 -8.07
C HIS A 223 9.28 -2.49 -7.49
N ASP A 224 10.34 -2.18 -6.74
CA ASP A 224 10.53 -0.92 -6.03
C ASP A 224 10.58 0.32 -6.93
N ASP A 225 10.81 0.15 -8.24
CA ASP A 225 10.90 1.25 -9.20
C ASP A 225 9.72 1.34 -10.16
N LEU A 226 8.80 0.35 -10.16
CA LEU A 226 7.71 0.23 -11.12
C LEU A 226 6.93 1.53 -11.32
N LEU A 227 6.60 2.23 -10.23
CA LEU A 227 5.83 3.49 -10.25
C LEU A 227 6.64 4.73 -10.69
N ARG A 228 7.97 4.64 -10.83
CA ARG A 228 8.81 5.71 -11.39
C ARG A 228 8.98 5.64 -12.90
N ILE A 229 8.52 4.58 -13.53
CA ILE A 229 8.75 4.32 -14.95
C ILE A 229 7.73 5.05 -15.82
N ASN A 230 8.19 5.93 -16.71
CA ASN A 230 7.32 6.66 -17.63
C ASN A 230 6.50 5.74 -18.55
N GLY A 231 7.07 4.59 -18.94
CA GLY A 231 6.35 3.58 -19.73
C GLY A 231 5.13 3.01 -19.00
N VAL A 232 5.20 2.87 -17.67
CA VAL A 232 4.10 2.40 -16.85
C VAL A 232 2.98 3.45 -16.78
N ALA A 233 3.33 4.73 -16.59
CA ALA A 233 2.37 5.82 -16.61
C ALA A 233 1.66 5.95 -17.97
N ARG A 234 2.42 5.81 -19.07
CA ARG A 234 1.87 5.79 -20.42
C ARG A 234 0.90 4.64 -20.64
N ALA A 235 1.24 3.43 -20.19
CA ALA A 235 0.34 2.28 -20.31
C ALA A 235 -1.01 2.54 -19.61
N LEU A 236 -0.99 3.13 -18.41
CA LEU A 236 -2.23 3.53 -17.74
C LEU A 236 -3.01 4.59 -18.54
N SER A 237 -2.35 5.64 -19.01
CA SER A 237 -3.01 6.68 -19.82
C SER A 237 -3.69 6.11 -21.08
N GLU A 238 -3.04 5.15 -21.75
CA GLU A 238 -3.58 4.46 -22.92
C GLU A 238 -4.79 3.59 -22.55
N LEU A 239 -4.71 2.83 -21.45
CA LEU A 239 -5.83 2.02 -20.94
C LEU A 239 -7.07 2.89 -20.64
N LEU A 240 -6.88 3.97 -19.88
CA LEU A 240 -7.97 4.86 -19.48
C LEU A 240 -8.52 5.71 -20.65
N SER A 241 -7.76 5.85 -21.73
CA SER A 241 -8.21 6.54 -22.94
C SER A 241 -8.92 5.60 -23.93
N GLY A 242 -8.46 4.34 -24.04
CA GLY A 242 -9.08 3.31 -24.87
C GLY A 242 -10.55 3.06 -24.51
N ASP A 243 -10.85 2.91 -23.21
CA ASP A 243 -12.21 2.69 -22.71
C ASP A 243 -13.19 3.83 -23.05
N ARG A 244 -12.69 5.07 -23.19
CA ARG A 244 -13.53 6.23 -23.55
C ARG A 244 -13.97 6.21 -25.02
N THR A 245 -13.23 5.52 -25.88
CA THR A 245 -13.47 5.50 -27.32
C THR A 245 -14.51 4.45 -27.70
N GLU A 246 -14.58 3.32 -26.98
CA GLU A 246 -15.63 2.31 -27.20
C GLU A 246 -17.00 2.74 -26.65
N SER A 247 -17.05 3.55 -25.59
CA SER A 247 -18.30 4.06 -25.00
C SER A 247 -19.02 5.11 -25.89
N THR A 248 -18.30 5.76 -26.82
CA THR A 248 -18.88 6.81 -27.69
C THR A 248 -19.33 6.31 -29.07
N ALA A 249 -19.05 5.06 -29.43
CA ALA A 249 -19.47 4.47 -30.71
C ALA A 249 -20.89 3.87 -30.69
N GLY A 250 -21.61 3.94 -29.56
CA GLY A 250 -22.95 3.39 -29.38
C GLY A 250 -23.99 4.45 -29.04
N ARG A 251 -24.26 5.41 -29.94
CA ARG A 251 -25.50 6.20 -29.99
C ARG A 251 -25.86 6.56 -31.42
#